data_AF-A0A7S4NP19-F1
#
_entry.id   AF-A0A7S4NP19-F1
#
_cell.length_a   1.000
_cell.length_b   1.000
_cell.length_c   1.000
_cell.angle_alpha   90.00
_cell.angle_beta   90.00
_cell.angle_gamma   90.00
#
_symmetry.space_group_name_H-M   'P 1'
#
loop_
_entity.id
_entity.type
_entity.pdbx_description
1 polymer ?
#
loop_
_entity_poly.entity_id
_entity_poly.type
_entity_poly.pdbx_seq_one_letter_code
_entity_poly.pdbx_strand_id
1 'polypeptide(L)'
;MNRNLVPSRAAARVAVSIRQKLRHGRGREQEHGEDRTATSMPNLELSHLPQEAMALIICRLCIHDVGLIARCSRQLRLLCSRSVIWRPVYEARWGPVDKSATSTWKALYKQRCAAVVRSQIMQLRMEESMWQEHERELREMVSREEDLVRRHNKRRRNAEASSEVLDRAREGRRKATEKLAVLQQRIREEERRYRLLKNKS
;
A
#
# COMPACT_ATOMS: atom_id res chain seq x y z
N MET A 1 25.68 1.15 -39.78
CA MET A 1 25.91 2.60 -39.98
C MET A 1 25.06 3.38 -38.97
N ASN A 2 25.65 3.75 -37.83
CA ASN A 2 25.01 4.60 -36.81
C ASN A 2 25.17 6.06 -37.20
N ARG A 3 24.13 6.67 -37.78
CA ARG A 3 24.04 8.14 -37.83
C ARG A 3 23.47 8.59 -36.50
N ASN A 4 24.35 9.00 -35.60
CA ASN A 4 24.01 9.68 -34.36
C ASN A 4 23.08 10.86 -34.67
N LEU A 5 21.78 10.68 -34.44
CA LEU A 5 20.80 11.75 -34.42
C LEU A 5 20.94 12.53 -33.11
N VAL A 6 22.13 13.07 -32.85
CA VAL A 6 22.32 14.08 -31.80
C VAL A 6 21.41 15.25 -32.20
N PRO A 7 20.43 15.66 -31.37
CA PRO A 7 19.72 16.89 -31.61
C PRO A 7 20.76 18.00 -31.74
N SER A 8 20.69 18.80 -32.81
CA SER A 8 21.47 20.03 -32.83
C SER A 8 21.22 20.77 -31.52
N ARG A 9 22.23 21.44 -30.97
CA ARG A 9 22.13 22.18 -29.70
C ARG A 9 20.92 23.14 -29.70
N ALA A 10 20.53 23.62 -30.89
CA ALA A 10 19.31 24.38 -31.14
C ALA A 10 18.02 23.57 -30.89
N ALA A 11 17.88 22.37 -31.43
CA ALA A 11 16.68 21.53 -31.27
C ALA A 11 16.46 21.13 -29.79
N ALA A 12 17.53 20.83 -29.05
CA ALA A 12 17.44 20.54 -27.62
C ALA A 12 16.98 21.77 -26.81
N ARG A 13 17.49 22.96 -27.13
CA ARG A 13 17.09 24.23 -26.48
C ARG A 13 15.65 24.62 -26.77
N VAL A 14 15.18 24.44 -28.01
CA VAL A 14 13.78 24.69 -28.38
C VAL A 14 12.85 23.73 -27.63
N ALA A 15 13.21 22.45 -27.52
CA ALA A 15 12.45 21.48 -26.72
C ALA A 15 12.38 21.86 -25.23
N VAL A 16 13.48 22.36 -24.65
CA VAL A 16 13.51 22.87 -23.26
C VAL A 16 12.63 24.11 -23.09
N SER A 17 12.74 25.08 -24.01
CA SER A 17 11.92 26.31 -23.99
C SER A 17 10.43 26.01 -24.11
N ILE A 18 10.04 25.07 -24.99
CA ILE A 18 8.65 24.60 -25.11
C ILE A 18 8.19 23.96 -23.79
N ARG A 19 9.00 23.10 -23.17
CA ARG A 19 8.66 22.48 -21.87
C ARG A 19 8.50 23.51 -20.76
N GLN A 20 9.35 24.54 -20.72
CA GLN A 20 9.22 25.65 -19.78
C GLN A 20 7.95 26.46 -20.02
N LYS A 21 7.65 26.83 -21.27
CA LYS A 21 6.41 27.52 -21.64
C LYS A 21 5.15 26.69 -21.36
N LEU A 22 5.20 25.36 -21.55
CA LEU A 22 4.09 24.47 -21.20
C LEU A 22 3.91 24.29 -19.69
N ARG A 23 5.00 24.32 -18.90
CA ARG A 23 4.95 24.27 -17.43
C ARG A 23 4.44 25.58 -16.81
N HIS A 24 4.77 26.72 -17.41
CA HIS A 24 4.42 28.05 -16.89
C HIS A 24 3.25 28.73 -17.61
N GLY A 25 2.77 28.18 -18.73
CA GLY A 25 1.70 28.74 -19.57
C GLY A 25 0.27 28.55 -19.04
N ARG A 26 0.10 28.19 -17.77
CA ARG A 26 -1.16 28.39 -17.03
C ARG A 26 -0.88 29.30 -15.83
N GLY A 27 -0.71 30.58 -16.11
CA GLY A 27 -0.66 31.62 -15.10
C GLY A 27 0.59 32.48 -15.19
N ARG A 28 0.37 33.79 -15.38
CA ARG A 28 1.32 34.92 -15.37
C ARG A 28 1.82 35.38 -16.74
N GLU A 29 0.89 35.94 -17.50
CA GLU A 29 1.17 37.26 -18.06
C GLU A 29 1.04 38.26 -16.91
N GLN A 30 2.11 38.49 -16.14
CA GLN A 30 2.35 39.76 -15.45
C GLN A 30 3.69 39.73 -14.70
N GLU A 31 4.39 40.85 -14.88
CA GLU A 31 5.46 41.41 -14.05
C GLU A 31 6.86 40.79 -14.20
N HIS A 32 7.67 41.44 -15.02
CA HIS A 32 8.81 42.19 -14.51
C HIS A 32 9.32 43.17 -15.57
N GLY A 33 9.23 44.46 -15.26
CA GLY A 33 10.22 45.39 -15.76
C GLY A 33 11.53 45.09 -15.04
N GLU A 34 12.61 44.95 -15.80
CA GLU A 34 13.98 45.32 -15.41
C GLU A 34 14.92 45.15 -16.59
N ASP A 35 15.64 46.23 -16.88
CA ASP A 35 16.70 46.35 -17.86
C ASP A 35 17.75 45.25 -17.73
N ARG A 36 17.90 44.41 -18.76
CA ARG A 36 19.20 43.85 -19.17
C ARG A 36 19.26 43.75 -20.69
N THR A 37 20.34 44.31 -21.22
CA THR A 37 20.90 44.18 -22.57
C THR A 37 21.21 42.73 -22.95
N ALA A 38 20.22 41.86 -22.93
CA ALA A 38 20.28 40.59 -23.63
C ALA A 38 19.99 40.88 -25.10
N THR A 39 20.94 40.58 -25.98
CA THR A 39 20.73 40.60 -27.43
C THR A 39 19.48 39.78 -27.72
N SER A 40 18.38 40.50 -27.98
CA SER A 40 17.05 39.95 -28.21
C SER A 40 17.10 39.18 -29.53
N MET A 41 17.44 37.90 -29.43
CA MET A 41 17.18 36.97 -30.51
C MET A 41 15.66 36.94 -30.71
N PRO A 42 15.17 37.00 -31.95
CA PRO A 42 13.73 37.00 -32.20
C PRO A 42 13.13 35.78 -31.50
N ASN A 43 12.01 35.99 -30.81
CA ASN A 43 11.20 34.94 -30.21
C ASN A 43 10.76 33.98 -31.32
N LEU A 44 11.58 32.98 -31.62
CA LEU A 44 11.29 31.98 -32.64
C LEU A 44 10.16 31.10 -32.11
N GLU A 45 8.93 31.44 -32.49
CA GLU A 45 7.78 30.63 -32.18
C GLU A 45 7.83 29.32 -32.96
N LEU A 46 7.36 28.25 -32.32
CA LEU A 46 7.28 26.92 -32.94
C LEU A 46 6.48 26.95 -34.26
N SER A 47 5.47 27.83 -34.34
CA SER A 47 4.61 28.10 -35.50
C SER A 47 5.38 28.61 -36.73
N HIS A 48 6.53 29.24 -36.55
CA HIS A 48 7.35 29.79 -37.64
C HIS A 48 8.34 28.78 -38.21
N LEU A 49 8.50 27.60 -37.59
CA LEU A 49 9.38 26.56 -38.10
C LEU A 49 8.72 25.78 -39.25
N PRO A 50 9.50 25.25 -40.21
CA PRO A 50 9.01 24.28 -41.18
C PRO A 50 8.38 23.05 -40.50
N GLN A 51 7.37 22.44 -41.12
CA GLN A 51 6.66 21.30 -40.54
C GLN A 51 7.59 20.13 -40.24
N GLU A 52 8.62 19.93 -41.06
CA GLU A 52 9.64 18.90 -40.92
C GLU A 52 10.47 19.13 -39.67
N ALA A 53 10.88 20.38 -39.41
CA ALA A 53 11.63 20.76 -38.23
C ALA A 53 10.79 20.61 -36.96
N MET A 54 9.51 21.03 -37.01
CA MET A 54 8.57 20.81 -35.92
C MET A 54 8.38 19.32 -35.62
N ALA A 55 8.21 18.48 -36.65
CA ALA A 55 8.05 17.03 -36.48
C ALA A 55 9.28 16.38 -35.82
N LEU A 56 10.49 16.80 -36.21
CA LEU A 56 11.75 16.32 -35.61
C LEU A 56 11.92 16.72 -34.14
N ILE A 57 11.36 17.87 -33.73
CA ILE A 57 11.35 18.28 -32.32
C ILE A 57 10.30 17.46 -31.57
N ILE A 58 9.08 17.37 -32.09
CA ILE A 58 7.95 16.71 -31.43
C ILE A 58 8.21 15.21 -31.26
N CYS A 59 8.83 14.54 -32.22
CA CYS A 59 9.10 13.09 -32.13
C CYS A 59 10.12 12.71 -31.05
N ARG A 60 10.86 13.69 -30.49
CA ARG A 60 11.77 13.50 -29.35
C ARG A 60 11.15 13.82 -28.00
N LEU A 61 9.89 14.25 -27.98
CA LEU A 61 9.19 14.56 -26.74
C LEU A 61 8.50 13.32 -26.17
N CYS A 62 8.21 13.36 -24.87
CA CYS A 62 7.41 12.30 -24.27
C CYS A 62 5.95 12.41 -24.74
N ILE A 63 5.21 11.32 -24.64
CA ILE A 63 3.81 11.27 -25.10
C ILE A 63 2.91 12.34 -24.48
N HIS A 64 3.19 12.71 -23.23
CA HIS A 64 2.44 13.74 -22.51
C HIS A 64 2.59 15.10 -23.20
N ASP A 65 3.84 15.49 -23.50
CA ASP A 65 4.17 16.73 -24.19
C ASP A 65 3.58 16.75 -25.61
N VAL A 66 3.63 15.63 -26.34
CA VAL A 66 3.00 15.52 -27.67
C VAL A 66 1.50 15.77 -27.60
N GLY A 67 0.83 15.25 -26.56
CA GLY A 67 -0.59 15.47 -26.30
C GLY A 67 -0.92 16.91 -25.89
N LEU A 68 -0.02 17.61 -25.18
CA LEU A 68 -0.16 19.03 -24.89
C LEU A 68 -0.04 19.87 -26.17
N ILE A 69 1.01 19.64 -26.96
CA ILE A 69 1.25 20.35 -28.23
C ILE A 69 0.08 20.18 -29.21
N ALA A 70 -0.48 18.97 -29.30
CA ALA A 70 -1.64 18.70 -30.15
C ALA A 70 -2.91 19.49 -29.76
N ARG A 71 -2.96 20.08 -28.55
CA ARG A 71 -4.07 20.91 -28.07
C ARG A 71 -3.85 22.40 -28.34
N CYS A 72 -2.63 22.84 -28.65
CA CYS A 72 -2.30 24.25 -28.83
C CYS A 72 -2.86 24.85 -30.13
N SER A 73 -2.93 24.10 -31.22
CA SER A 73 -3.52 24.58 -32.49
C SER A 73 -4.00 23.44 -33.40
N ARG A 74 -4.86 23.77 -34.38
CA ARG A 74 -5.30 22.80 -35.41
C ARG A 74 -4.13 22.25 -36.23
N GLN A 75 -3.17 23.10 -36.58
CA GLN A 75 -1.96 22.72 -37.33
C GLN A 75 -1.11 21.72 -36.53
N LEU A 76 -0.85 22.02 -35.25
CA LEU A 76 -0.07 21.14 -34.38
C LEU A 76 -0.80 19.82 -34.11
N ARG A 77 -2.14 19.83 -34.01
CA ARG A 77 -2.94 18.62 -33.91
C ARG A 77 -2.77 17.69 -35.12
N LEU A 78 -2.83 18.26 -36.33
CA LEU A 78 -2.63 17.53 -37.59
C LEU A 78 -1.19 17.05 -37.73
N LEU A 79 -0.21 17.83 -37.29
CA LEU A 79 1.19 17.42 -37.27
C LEU A 79 1.38 16.23 -36.31
N CYS A 80 0.93 16.37 -35.06
CA CYS A 80 0.96 15.34 -34.02
C CYS A 80 0.16 14.07 -34.34
N SER A 81 -0.67 14.04 -35.39
CA SER A 81 -1.35 12.80 -35.81
C SER A 81 -0.56 11.99 -36.83
N ARG A 82 0.51 12.54 -37.43
CA ARG A 82 1.30 11.88 -38.48
C ARG A 82 2.10 10.69 -37.94
N SER A 83 2.17 9.62 -38.74
CA SER A 83 2.91 8.40 -38.44
C SER A 83 4.40 8.63 -38.14
N VAL A 84 5.01 9.62 -38.81
CA VAL A 84 6.42 10.03 -38.62
C VAL A 84 6.74 10.45 -37.18
N ILE A 85 5.74 10.85 -36.39
CA ILE A 85 5.91 11.20 -34.97
C ILE A 85 5.69 9.96 -34.09
N TRP A 86 4.64 9.21 -34.35
CA TRP A 86 4.25 8.08 -33.49
C TRP A 86 5.20 6.89 -33.58
N ARG A 87 5.86 6.68 -34.73
CA ARG A 87 6.83 5.60 -34.87
C ARG A 87 8.05 5.80 -33.96
N PRO A 88 8.80 6.92 -34.02
CA PRO A 88 9.89 7.19 -33.07
C PRO A 88 9.44 7.19 -31.61
N VAL A 89 8.26 7.76 -31.31
CA VAL A 89 7.72 7.79 -29.94
C VAL A 89 7.40 6.38 -29.42
N TYR A 90 6.93 5.50 -30.29
CA TYR A 90 6.71 4.10 -29.98
C TYR A 90 8.05 3.36 -29.77
N GLU A 91 8.96 3.48 -30.74
CA GLU A 91 10.25 2.79 -30.74
C GLU A 91 11.13 3.22 -29.56
N ALA A 92 11.08 4.49 -29.16
CA ALA A 92 11.78 4.99 -27.98
C ALA A 92 11.27 4.37 -26.67
N ARG A 93 10.01 3.92 -26.62
CA ARG A 93 9.41 3.35 -25.41
C ARG A 93 9.46 1.83 -25.34
N TRP A 94 9.25 1.15 -26.47
CA TRP A 94 9.15 -0.32 -26.52
C TRP A 94 10.12 -0.99 -27.49
N GLY A 95 11.03 -0.23 -28.10
CA GLY A 95 11.98 -0.75 -29.07
C GLY A 95 11.43 -0.90 -30.50
N PRO A 96 12.29 -1.31 -31.44
CA PRO A 96 11.91 -1.51 -32.83
C PRO A 96 10.87 -2.63 -32.96
N VAL A 97 9.95 -2.49 -33.91
CA VAL A 97 8.92 -3.50 -34.23
C VAL A 97 8.95 -3.80 -35.72
N ASP A 98 8.64 -5.05 -36.07
CA ASP A 98 8.56 -5.49 -37.46
C ASP A 98 7.55 -4.67 -38.26
N LYS A 99 7.95 -4.36 -39.49
CA LYS A 99 7.22 -3.48 -40.43
C LYS A 99 5.88 -4.07 -40.92
N SER A 100 5.52 -5.29 -40.49
CA SER A 100 4.29 -5.98 -40.90
C SER A 100 3.03 -5.48 -40.18
N ALA A 101 3.16 -4.54 -39.23
CA ALA A 101 2.02 -3.98 -38.53
C ALA A 101 1.10 -3.22 -39.51
N THR A 102 -0.07 -3.79 -39.81
CA THR A 102 -1.14 -3.18 -40.62
C THR A 102 -1.82 -2.00 -39.93
N SER A 103 -1.64 -1.87 -38.60
CA SER A 103 -2.19 -0.78 -37.79
C SER A 103 -1.33 0.48 -37.82
N THR A 104 -1.95 1.65 -37.72
CA THR A 104 -1.20 2.91 -37.53
C THR A 104 -0.36 2.86 -36.24
N TRP A 105 0.86 3.42 -36.25
CA TRP A 105 1.74 3.50 -35.08
C TRP A 105 1.09 4.12 -33.85
N LYS A 106 0.17 5.08 -34.07
CA LYS A 106 -0.64 5.69 -33.02
C LYS A 106 -1.60 4.69 -32.37
N ALA A 107 -2.26 3.85 -33.17
CA ALA A 107 -3.14 2.80 -32.65
C ALA A 107 -2.33 1.75 -31.88
N LEU A 108 -1.19 1.33 -32.42
CA LEU A 108 -0.29 0.38 -31.77
C LEU A 108 0.22 0.91 -30.42
N TYR A 109 0.61 2.19 -30.36
CA TYR A 109 0.99 2.87 -29.11
C TYR A 109 -0.12 2.78 -28.05
N LYS A 110 -1.35 3.13 -28.44
CA LYS A 110 -2.51 3.09 -27.53
C LYS A 110 -2.80 1.67 -27.05
N GLN A 111 -2.75 0.69 -27.94
CA GLN A 111 -2.98 -0.72 -27.61
C GLN A 111 -1.94 -1.24 -26.62
N ARG A 112 -0.64 -0.95 -26.83
CA ARG A 112 0.43 -1.33 -25.92
C ARG A 112 0.31 -0.65 -24.56
N CYS A 113 0.02 0.65 -24.52
CA CYS A 113 -0.27 1.34 -23.26
C CYS A 113 -1.42 0.68 -22.49
N ALA A 114 -2.54 0.39 -23.17
CA ALA A 114 -3.68 -0.27 -22.54
C ALA A 114 -3.31 -1.66 -22.01
N ALA A 115 -2.50 -2.42 -22.74
CA ALA A 115 -2.01 -3.73 -22.29
C ALA A 115 -1.14 -3.61 -21.02
N VAL A 116 -0.21 -2.66 -20.97
CA VAL A 116 0.63 -2.40 -19.79
C VAL A 116 -0.23 -2.03 -18.58
N VAL A 117 -1.17 -1.09 -18.74
CA VAL A 117 -2.06 -0.66 -17.66
C VAL A 117 -2.93 -1.81 -17.17
N ARG A 118 -3.50 -2.63 -18.07
CA ARG A 118 -4.27 -3.82 -17.68
C ARG A 118 -3.43 -4.81 -16.90
N SER A 119 -2.19 -5.05 -17.32
CA SER A 119 -1.26 -5.94 -16.62
C SER A 119 -0.97 -5.44 -15.20
N GLN A 120 -0.72 -4.13 -15.05
CA GLN A 120 -0.47 -3.51 -13.74
C GLN A 120 -1.69 -3.59 -12.82
N ILE A 121 -2.89 -3.31 -13.35
CA ILE A 121 -4.13 -3.44 -12.58
C ILE A 121 -4.34 -4.89 -12.13
N MET A 122 -4.09 -5.86 -13.01
CA MET A 122 -4.25 -7.28 -12.67
C MET A 122 -3.27 -7.70 -11.56
N GLN A 123 -2.01 -7.24 -11.63
CA GLN A 123 -1.02 -7.50 -10.60
C GLN A 123 -1.44 -6.92 -9.24
N LEU A 124 -1.88 -5.65 -9.21
CA LEU A 124 -2.33 -5.00 -7.98
C LEU A 124 -3.54 -5.72 -7.36
N ARG A 125 -4.49 -6.18 -8.18
CA ARG A 125 -5.64 -6.98 -7.70
C ARG A 125 -5.22 -8.32 -7.12
N MET A 126 -4.23 -8.98 -7.71
CA MET A 126 -3.70 -10.24 -7.20
C MET A 126 -3.00 -10.02 -5.85
N GLU A 127 -2.18 -8.98 -5.73
CA GLU A 127 -1.54 -8.59 -4.48
C GLU A 127 -2.57 -8.26 -3.39
N GLU A 128 -3.63 -7.51 -3.73
CA GLU A 128 -4.73 -7.21 -2.82
C GLU A 128 -5.46 -8.49 -2.34
N SER A 129 -5.70 -9.45 -3.24
CA SER A 129 -6.30 -10.73 -2.86
C SER A 129 -5.44 -11.51 -1.88
N MET A 130 -4.12 -11.56 -2.08
CA MET A 130 -3.21 -12.23 -1.14
C MET A 130 -3.18 -11.54 0.23
N TRP A 131 -3.20 -10.21 0.24
CA TRP A 131 -3.28 -9.44 1.48
C TRP A 131 -4.57 -9.72 2.25
N GLN A 132 -5.71 -9.79 1.56
CA GLN A 132 -7.00 -10.10 2.17
C GLN A 132 -7.06 -11.53 2.72
N GLU A 133 -6.43 -12.49 2.04
CA GLU A 133 -6.33 -13.88 2.50
C GLU A 133 -5.46 -13.96 3.76
N HIS A 134 -4.29 -13.32 3.76
CA HIS A 134 -3.42 -13.25 4.93
C HIS A 134 -4.10 -12.57 6.13
N GLU A 135 -4.84 -11.48 5.89
CA GLU A 135 -5.61 -10.81 6.95
C GLU A 135 -6.69 -11.73 7.55
N ARG A 136 -7.34 -12.55 6.72
CA ARG A 136 -8.31 -13.56 7.18
C ARG A 136 -7.64 -14.61 8.07
N GLU A 137 -6.50 -15.15 7.66
CA GLU A 137 -5.75 -16.13 8.46
C GLU A 137 -5.34 -15.56 9.83
N LEU A 138 -4.85 -14.32 9.85
CA LEU A 138 -4.50 -13.63 11.11
C LEU A 138 -5.72 -13.48 12.02
N ARG A 139 -6.88 -13.08 11.48
CA ARG A 139 -8.12 -12.98 12.27
C ARG A 139 -8.56 -14.34 12.83
N GLU A 140 -8.43 -15.41 12.07
CA GLU A 140 -8.72 -16.76 12.55
C GLU A 140 -7.76 -17.20 13.66
N MET A 141 -6.46 -16.92 13.51
CA MET A 141 -5.46 -17.21 14.55
C MET A 141 -5.76 -16.47 15.84
N VAL A 142 -6.04 -15.16 15.76
CA VAL A 142 -6.42 -14.35 16.92
C VAL A 142 -7.67 -14.91 17.59
N SER A 143 -8.69 -15.26 16.81
CA SER A 143 -9.91 -15.88 17.36
C SER A 143 -9.64 -17.21 18.06
N ARG A 144 -8.78 -18.07 17.49
CA ARG A 144 -8.37 -19.34 18.12
C ARG A 144 -7.60 -19.09 19.42
N GLU A 145 -6.72 -18.10 19.44
CA GLU A 145 -5.95 -17.72 20.64
C GLU A 145 -6.86 -17.20 21.74
N GLU A 146 -7.82 -16.32 21.42
CA GLU A 146 -8.82 -15.85 22.37
C GLU A 146 -9.61 -17.01 22.99
N ASP A 147 -10.01 -17.99 22.19
CA ASP A 147 -10.74 -19.16 22.68
C ASP A 147 -9.87 -20.04 23.60
N LEU A 148 -8.58 -20.20 23.29
CA LEU A 148 -7.63 -20.88 24.17
C LEU A 148 -7.48 -20.15 25.50
N VAL A 149 -7.36 -18.82 25.48
CA VAL A 149 -7.30 -17.98 26.69
C VAL A 149 -8.59 -18.10 27.51
N ARG A 150 -9.76 -18.06 26.87
CA ARG A 150 -11.07 -18.26 27.55
C ARG A 150 -11.14 -19.63 28.23
N ARG A 151 -10.73 -20.70 27.54
CA ARG A 151 -10.70 -22.07 28.11
C ARG A 151 -9.71 -22.17 29.27
N HIS A 152 -8.53 -21.58 29.14
CA HIS A 152 -7.53 -21.55 30.20
C HIS A 152 -8.07 -20.85 31.45
N ASN A 153 -8.62 -19.65 31.30
CA ASN A 153 -9.21 -18.88 32.40
C ASN A 153 -10.38 -19.63 33.07
N LYS A 154 -11.22 -20.31 32.27
CA LYS A 154 -12.29 -21.16 32.82
C LYS A 154 -11.73 -22.31 33.67
N ARG A 155 -10.69 -23.00 33.19
CA ARG A 155 -10.03 -24.08 33.96
C ARG A 155 -9.42 -23.54 35.24
N ARG A 156 -8.77 -22.36 35.19
CA ARG A 156 -8.17 -21.72 36.36
C ARG A 156 -9.22 -21.41 37.44
N ARG A 157 -10.33 -20.77 37.07
CA ARG A 157 -11.44 -20.48 37.99
C ARG A 157 -12.04 -21.74 38.61
N ASN A 158 -12.20 -22.81 37.82
CA ASN A 158 -12.71 -24.09 38.34
C ASN A 158 -11.74 -24.73 39.34
N ALA A 159 -10.43 -24.63 39.09
CA ALA A 159 -9.41 -25.12 40.02
C ALA A 159 -9.39 -24.31 41.32
N GLU A 160 -9.48 -22.98 41.24
CA GLU A 160 -9.59 -22.06 42.38
C GLU A 160 -10.83 -22.43 43.24
N ALA A 161 -12.01 -22.56 42.61
CA ALA A 161 -13.24 -22.95 43.30
C ALA A 161 -13.16 -24.34 43.96
N SER A 162 -12.51 -25.30 43.30
CA SER A 162 -12.30 -26.65 43.85
C SER A 162 -11.37 -26.62 45.07
N SER A 163 -10.33 -25.79 45.04
CA SER A 163 -9.42 -25.60 46.18
C SER A 163 -10.17 -25.02 47.39
N GLU A 164 -10.99 -23.98 47.17
CA GLU A 164 -11.78 -23.38 48.27
C GLU A 164 -12.71 -24.39 48.95
N VAL A 165 -13.35 -25.27 48.18
CA VAL A 165 -14.21 -26.34 48.72
C VAL A 165 -13.39 -27.30 49.58
N LEU A 166 -12.21 -27.73 49.10
CA LEU A 166 -11.32 -28.62 49.86
C LEU A 166 -10.83 -27.96 51.14
N ASP A 167 -10.49 -26.68 51.12
CA ASP A 167 -10.03 -25.95 52.29
C ASP A 167 -11.14 -25.80 53.34
N ARG A 168 -12.38 -25.50 52.93
CA ARG A 168 -13.54 -25.51 53.84
C ARG A 168 -13.81 -26.90 54.43
N ALA A 169 -13.68 -27.96 53.63
CA ALA A 169 -13.85 -29.34 54.11
C ALA A 169 -12.78 -29.74 55.14
N ARG A 170 -11.52 -29.33 54.91
CA ARG A 170 -10.40 -29.53 55.87
C ARG A 170 -10.66 -28.80 57.18
N GLU A 171 -11.08 -27.54 57.12
CA GLU A 171 -11.42 -26.74 58.30
C GLU A 171 -12.60 -27.35 59.08
N GLY A 172 -13.65 -27.82 58.38
CA GLY A 172 -14.76 -28.53 58.99
C GLY A 172 -14.32 -29.82 59.71
N ARG A 173 -13.43 -30.61 59.08
CA ARG A 173 -12.85 -31.81 59.69
C ARG A 173 -12.04 -31.47 60.93
N ARG A 174 -11.19 -30.45 60.87
CA ARG A 174 -10.40 -29.97 62.02
C ARG A 174 -11.30 -29.61 63.21
N LYS A 175 -12.33 -28.80 62.98
CA LYS A 175 -13.30 -28.43 64.04
C LYS A 175 -14.04 -29.65 64.61
N ALA A 176 -14.41 -30.61 63.78
CA ALA A 176 -15.05 -31.85 64.25
C ALA A 176 -14.10 -32.68 65.12
N THR A 177 -12.82 -32.80 64.74
CA THR A 177 -11.81 -33.50 65.53
C THR A 177 -11.53 -32.81 66.87
N GLU A 178 -11.46 -31.48 66.89
CA GLU A 178 -11.31 -30.71 68.13
C GLU A 178 -12.51 -30.92 69.07
N LYS A 179 -13.74 -30.86 68.56
CA LYS A 179 -14.96 -31.16 69.34
C LYS A 179 -14.98 -32.58 69.89
N LEU A 180 -14.58 -33.57 69.08
CA LEU A 180 -14.53 -34.97 69.50
C LEU A 180 -13.53 -35.16 70.65
N ALA A 181 -12.35 -34.54 70.58
CA ALA A 181 -11.35 -34.60 71.64
C ALA A 181 -11.89 -34.03 72.96
N VAL A 182 -12.58 -32.87 72.91
CA VAL A 182 -13.23 -32.27 74.09
C VAL A 182 -14.29 -33.20 74.70
N LEU A 183 -15.13 -33.81 73.86
CA LEU A 183 -16.14 -34.76 74.32
C LEU A 183 -15.51 -36.01 74.95
N GLN A 184 -14.48 -36.59 74.33
CA GLN A 184 -13.76 -37.74 74.88
C GLN A 184 -13.10 -37.40 76.23
N GLN A 185 -12.55 -36.20 76.37
CA GLN A 185 -12.00 -35.74 77.64
C GLN A 185 -13.08 -35.64 78.72
N ARG A 186 -14.23 -35.02 78.41
CA ARG A 186 -15.37 -34.94 79.35
C ARG A 186 -15.88 -36.31 79.77
N ILE A 187 -15.99 -37.25 78.82
CA ILE A 187 -16.38 -38.63 79.13
C ILE A 187 -15.39 -39.27 80.11
N ARG A 188 -14.08 -39.14 79.85
CA ARG A 188 -13.04 -39.66 80.77
C ARG A 188 -13.11 -39.02 82.16
N GLU A 189 -13.41 -37.73 82.24
CA GLU A 189 -13.59 -37.02 83.52
C GLU A 189 -14.83 -37.52 84.28
N GLU A 190 -15.97 -37.68 83.60
CA GLU A 190 -17.19 -38.24 84.18
C GLU A 190 -17.01 -39.71 84.62
N GLU A 191 -16.34 -40.53 83.80
CA GLU A 191 -16.00 -41.91 84.19
C GLU A 191 -15.12 -41.96 85.45
N ARG A 192 -14.17 -41.03 85.59
CA ARG A 192 -13.36 -40.91 86.82
C ARG A 192 -14.22 -40.52 88.01
N ARG A 193 -15.10 -39.52 87.86
CA ARG A 193 -16.05 -39.11 88.92
C ARG A 193 -16.93 -40.27 89.37
N TYR A 194 -17.49 -41.01 88.42
CA TYR A 194 -18.32 -42.17 88.70
C TYR A 194 -17.56 -43.26 89.46
N ARG A 195 -16.32 -43.58 89.04
CA ARG A 195 -15.46 -44.54 89.75
C ARG A 195 -15.18 -44.12 91.20
N LEU A 196 -14.92 -42.83 91.44
CA LEU A 196 -14.67 -42.30 92.78
C LEU A 196 -15.92 -42.38 93.68
N LEU A 197 -17.10 -42.12 93.13
CA LEU A 197 -18.36 -42.26 93.86
C LEU A 197 -18.66 -43.72 94.21
N LYS A 198 -18.45 -44.64 93.26
CA LYS A 198 -18.67 -46.08 93.47
C LYS A 198 -17.78 -46.68 94.57
N ASN A 199 -16.57 -46.16 94.78
CA ASN A 199 -15.64 -46.64 95.81
C ASN A 199 -15.91 -46.05 97.21
N LYS A 200 -16.85 -45.12 97.35
CA LYS A 200 -17.24 -44.49 98.62
C LYS A 200 -18.57 -45.01 99.20
N SER A 201 -19.23 -45.93 98.51
CA SER A 201 -20.42 -46.67 98.97
C SER A 201 -20.03 -48.09 99.34
#